data_AF-A0AAJ7UFL4-F1
#
_entry.id   AF-A0AAJ7UFL4-F1
#
_cell.length_a   1.000
_cell.length_b   1.000
_cell.length_c   1.000
_cell.angle_alpha   90.00
_cell.angle_beta   90.00
_cell.angle_gamma   90.00
#
_symmetry.space_group_name_H-M   'P 1'
#
loop_
_entity.id
_entity.type
_entity.pdbx_description
1 polymer ?
#
loop_
_entity_poly.entity_id
_entity_poly.type
_entity_poly.pdbx_seq_one_letter_code
_entity_poly.pdbx_strand_id
1 'polypeptide(L)'
;MTHTGAYVLHGKPYSRLQVPTFAPPPSLSEPLKELFRMQEAARRALRLQQLVEREKLVLSCEQEVLRVHCQAARRLAKQGLPLAAYAVLVHRDLASGEREVEADEEEEADYEEEEEEEEEVVDEEVDDDEDLERSRRSRRRRRRRQQRQQQQRIPCVEDVEKRYENVKTAVLMRQQQEAAALSAVQRLEWLVRADEADGAAPRRHAEDVSDFYVPTVDVSDDFDLLPC
;
A
#
# COMPACT_ATOMS: atom_id res chain seq x y z
N MET A 1 20.31 -1.76 -12.35
CA MET A 1 18.92 -2.20 -12.14
C MET A 1 18.30 -2.42 -13.51
N THR A 2 18.12 -3.69 -13.88
CA THR A 2 17.70 -4.10 -15.22
C THR A 2 16.19 -4.29 -15.25
N HIS A 3 15.51 -3.45 -16.02
CA HIS A 3 14.11 -3.60 -16.38
C HIS A 3 13.90 -4.93 -17.11
N THR A 4 13.09 -5.84 -16.56
CA THR A 4 12.90 -7.20 -17.10
C THR A 4 11.97 -7.25 -18.33
N GLY A 5 11.32 -6.15 -18.70
CA GLY A 5 10.74 -5.92 -20.03
C GLY A 5 9.61 -6.85 -20.50
N ALA A 6 9.13 -7.75 -19.64
CA ALA A 6 8.24 -8.85 -19.99
C ALA A 6 6.81 -8.76 -19.41
N TYR A 7 6.45 -7.67 -18.73
CA TYR A 7 5.16 -7.53 -18.04
C TYR A 7 3.95 -7.53 -19.00
N VAL A 8 2.89 -8.26 -18.62
CA VAL A 8 1.56 -8.30 -19.26
C VAL A 8 0.93 -6.91 -19.34
N LEU A 9 1.19 -6.06 -18.34
CA LEU A 9 0.75 -4.65 -18.33
C LEU A 9 1.14 -3.86 -19.58
N HIS A 10 2.21 -4.25 -20.28
CA HIS A 10 2.64 -3.58 -21.51
C HIS A 10 1.70 -3.84 -22.70
N GLY A 11 0.58 -4.54 -22.50
CA GLY A 11 -0.44 -4.76 -23.53
C GLY A 11 -0.04 -5.76 -24.61
N LYS A 12 1.09 -6.44 -24.45
CA LYS A 12 1.57 -7.45 -25.39
C LYS A 12 0.61 -8.65 -25.36
N PRO A 13 -0.05 -9.02 -26.49
CA PRO A 13 -1.00 -10.12 -26.52
C PRO A 13 -0.35 -11.46 -26.13
N TYR A 14 0.94 -11.64 -26.47
CA TYR A 14 1.73 -12.82 -26.12
C TYR A 14 1.84 -13.07 -24.62
N SER A 15 1.91 -12.02 -23.79
CA SER A 15 1.97 -12.17 -22.33
C SER A 15 0.64 -12.69 -21.76
N ARG A 16 -0.49 -12.39 -22.41
CA ARG A 16 -1.81 -12.93 -22.03
C ARG A 16 -2.02 -14.39 -22.45
N LEU A 17 -1.23 -14.89 -23.40
CA LEU A 17 -1.26 -16.31 -23.80
C LEU A 17 -0.68 -17.23 -22.72
N GLN A 18 0.08 -16.69 -21.77
CA GLN A 18 0.63 -17.44 -20.64
C GLN A 18 -0.43 -17.77 -19.58
N VAL A 19 -1.62 -17.15 -19.62
CA VAL A 19 -2.73 -17.46 -18.70
C VAL A 19 -3.48 -18.70 -19.21
N PRO A 20 -3.40 -19.85 -18.51
CA PRO A 20 -4.02 -21.09 -18.97
C PRO A 20 -5.54 -20.96 -19.08
N THR A 21 -6.10 -21.59 -20.11
CA THR A 21 -7.55 -21.71 -20.32
C THR A 21 -7.88 -23.18 -20.54
N PHE A 22 -8.80 -23.71 -19.74
CA PHE A 22 -9.17 -25.13 -19.80
C PHE A 22 -10.37 -25.38 -20.71
N ALA A 23 -10.36 -26.49 -21.45
CA ALA A 23 -11.50 -26.92 -22.25
C ALA A 23 -12.47 -27.77 -21.40
N PRO A 24 -13.78 -27.71 -21.68
CA PRO A 24 -14.74 -28.55 -20.98
C PRO A 24 -14.49 -30.04 -21.28
N PRO A 25 -14.63 -30.92 -20.28
CA PRO A 25 -14.57 -32.36 -20.50
C PRO A 25 -15.57 -32.84 -21.57
N PRO A 26 -15.15 -33.72 -22.51
CA PRO A 26 -15.99 -34.11 -23.65
C PRO A 26 -17.22 -34.94 -23.26
N SER A 27 -17.17 -35.63 -22.12
CA SER A 27 -18.21 -36.50 -21.57
C SER A 27 -19.44 -35.76 -21.01
N LEU A 28 -19.36 -34.43 -20.86
CA LEU A 28 -20.45 -33.63 -20.30
C LEU A 28 -21.61 -33.42 -21.29
N SER A 29 -22.81 -33.26 -20.76
CA SER A 29 -23.98 -32.77 -21.51
C SER A 29 -23.75 -31.32 -21.95
N GLU A 30 -24.42 -30.88 -23.02
CA GLU A 30 -24.20 -29.52 -23.55
C GLU A 30 -24.51 -28.39 -22.55
N PRO A 31 -25.57 -28.47 -21.70
CA PRO A 31 -25.81 -27.47 -20.67
C PRO A 31 -24.66 -27.32 -19.67
N LEU A 32 -24.03 -28.44 -19.29
CA LEU A 32 -22.88 -28.45 -18.38
C LEU A 32 -21.59 -28.00 -19.07
N LYS A 33 -21.42 -28.29 -20.37
CA LYS A 33 -20.32 -27.75 -21.18
C LYS A 33 -20.38 -26.23 -21.25
N GLU A 34 -21.57 -25.67 -21.46
CA GLU A 34 -21.74 -24.22 -21.52
C GLU A 34 -21.46 -23.57 -20.16
N LEU A 35 -21.98 -24.15 -19.08
CA LEU A 35 -21.66 -23.69 -17.73
C LEU A 35 -20.15 -23.72 -17.47
N PHE A 36 -19.46 -24.79 -17.85
CA PHE A 36 -18.02 -24.90 -17.68
C PHE A 36 -17.27 -23.78 -18.43
N ARG A 37 -17.65 -23.47 -19.67
CA ARG A 37 -17.03 -22.38 -20.46
C ARG A 37 -17.23 -21.04 -19.77
N MET A 38 -18.43 -20.76 -19.27
CA MET A 38 -18.73 -19.53 -18.53
C MET A 38 -17.87 -19.43 -17.25
N GLN A 39 -17.82 -20.50 -16.47
CA GLN A 39 -17.02 -20.55 -15.24
C GLN A 39 -15.51 -20.44 -15.52
N GLU A 40 -15.01 -21.07 -16.59
CA GLU A 40 -13.62 -20.96 -16.99
C GLU A 40 -13.26 -19.56 -17.47
N ALA A 41 -14.18 -18.87 -18.18
CA ALA A 41 -13.97 -17.47 -18.55
C ALA A 41 -13.80 -16.59 -17.29
N ALA A 42 -14.60 -16.81 -16.25
CA ALA A 42 -14.47 -16.12 -14.97
C ALA A 42 -13.15 -16.47 -14.25
N ARG A 43 -12.76 -17.76 -14.20
CA ARG A 43 -11.48 -18.18 -13.62
C ARG A 43 -10.28 -17.57 -14.35
N ARG A 44 -10.32 -17.55 -15.69
CA ARG A 44 -9.29 -16.93 -16.53
C ARG A 44 -9.20 -15.42 -16.27
N ALA A 45 -10.33 -14.75 -16.13
CA ALA A 45 -10.36 -13.32 -15.80
C ALA A 45 -9.72 -13.06 -14.43
N LEU A 46 -10.04 -13.87 -13.42
CA LEU A 46 -9.42 -13.78 -12.09
C LEU A 46 -7.91 -14.02 -12.16
N ARG A 47 -7.43 -15.09 -12.83
CA ARG A 47 -5.99 -15.35 -13.01
C ARG A 47 -5.27 -14.16 -13.66
N LEU A 48 -5.87 -13.57 -14.69
CA LEU A 48 -5.30 -12.42 -15.38
C LEU A 48 -5.25 -11.18 -14.47
N GLN A 49 -6.31 -10.92 -13.70
CA GLN A 49 -6.34 -9.84 -12.72
C GLN A 49 -5.24 -10.02 -11.67
N GLN A 50 -5.14 -11.22 -11.08
CA GLN A 50 -4.15 -11.54 -10.07
C GLN A 50 -2.72 -11.38 -10.58
N LEU A 51 -2.45 -11.84 -11.81
CA LEU A 51 -1.17 -11.66 -12.49
C LEU A 51 -0.83 -10.16 -12.67
N VAL A 52 -1.79 -9.38 -13.16
CA VAL A 52 -1.63 -7.94 -13.34
C VAL A 52 -1.37 -7.22 -12.02
N GLU A 53 -2.06 -7.60 -10.95
CA GLU A 53 -1.83 -7.03 -9.61
C GLU A 53 -0.44 -7.34 -9.08
N ARG A 54 0.06 -8.56 -9.27
CA ARG A 54 1.43 -8.97 -8.90
C ARG A 54 2.46 -8.14 -9.66
N GLU A 55 2.30 -8.00 -10.98
CA GLU A 55 3.19 -7.17 -11.80
C GLU A 55 3.18 -5.71 -11.35
N LYS A 56 2.01 -5.13 -11.05
CA LYS A 56 1.91 -3.77 -10.51
C LYS A 56 2.67 -3.62 -9.19
N LEU A 57 2.58 -4.63 -8.32
CA LEU A 57 3.28 -4.62 -7.05
C LEU A 57 4.79 -4.66 -7.23
N VAL A 58 5.29 -5.54 -8.11
CA VAL A 58 6.72 -5.62 -8.48
C VAL A 58 7.20 -4.29 -9.04
N LEU A 59 6.50 -3.72 -10.02
CA LEU A 59 6.85 -2.43 -10.61
C LEU A 59 6.86 -1.30 -9.58
N SER A 60 5.88 -1.29 -8.67
CA SER A 60 5.82 -0.29 -7.60
C SER A 60 7.00 -0.42 -6.64
N CYS A 61 7.39 -1.66 -6.30
CA CYS A 61 8.58 -1.94 -5.47
C CYS A 61 9.85 -1.44 -6.16
N GLU A 62 10.08 -1.84 -7.43
CA GLU A 62 11.23 -1.41 -8.23
C GLU A 62 11.35 0.11 -8.32
N GLN A 63 10.24 0.80 -8.58
CA GLN A 63 10.19 2.26 -8.64
C GLN A 63 10.52 2.92 -7.31
N GLU A 64 10.03 2.37 -6.20
CA GLU A 64 10.27 2.92 -4.87
C GLU A 64 11.73 2.73 -4.43
N VAL A 65 12.33 1.56 -4.73
CA VAL A 65 13.75 1.31 -4.49
C VAL A 65 14.61 2.29 -5.28
N LEU A 66 14.30 2.50 -6.57
CA LEU A 66 14.95 3.54 -7.39
C LEU A 66 14.80 4.93 -6.77
N ARG A 67 13.59 5.27 -6.28
CA ARG A 67 13.31 6.56 -5.65
C ARG A 67 14.19 6.78 -4.42
N VAL A 68 14.29 5.80 -3.54
CA VAL A 68 15.13 5.85 -2.33
C VAL A 68 16.60 6.01 -2.70
N HIS A 69 17.11 5.22 -3.65
CA HIS A 69 18.49 5.37 -4.12
C HIS A 69 18.78 6.76 -4.68
N CYS A 70 17.90 7.29 -5.53
CA CYS A 70 18.04 8.64 -6.07
C CYS A 70 18.03 9.72 -4.99
N GLN A 71 17.17 9.59 -3.98
CA GLN A 71 17.12 10.51 -2.85
C GLN A 71 18.40 10.43 -2.01
N ALA A 72 18.89 9.22 -1.72
CA ALA A 72 20.13 9.02 -0.97
C ALA A 72 21.34 9.59 -1.71
N ALA A 73 21.46 9.34 -3.03
CA ALA A 73 22.52 9.88 -3.86
C ALA A 73 22.53 11.42 -3.87
N ARG A 74 21.35 12.07 -3.96
CA ARG A 74 21.25 13.53 -3.88
C ARG A 74 21.73 14.08 -2.53
N ARG A 75 21.35 13.42 -1.42
CA ARG A 75 21.84 13.81 -0.09
C ARG A 75 23.36 13.70 0.04
N LEU A 76 23.95 12.62 -0.46
CA LEU A 76 25.40 12.43 -0.48
C LEU A 76 26.09 13.50 -1.33
N ALA A 77 25.47 13.88 -2.45
CA ALA A 77 25.95 14.97 -3.32
C ALA A 77 25.67 16.38 -2.76
N LYS A 78 25.10 16.50 -1.54
CA LYS A 78 24.65 17.77 -0.94
C LYS A 78 23.70 18.57 -1.86
N GLN A 79 23.03 17.88 -2.78
CA GLN A 79 22.02 18.46 -3.63
C GLN A 79 20.73 18.55 -2.80
N GLY A 80 20.18 19.76 -2.68
CA GLY A 80 18.86 19.96 -2.06
C GLY A 80 17.77 19.19 -2.83
N LEU A 81 16.62 18.99 -2.19
CA LEU A 81 15.46 18.48 -2.91
C LEU A 81 15.22 19.33 -4.18
N PRO A 82 14.79 18.74 -5.30
CA PRO A 82 14.17 19.51 -6.36
C PRO A 82 12.85 20.04 -5.82
N LEU A 83 12.93 21.14 -5.09
CA LEU A 83 11.78 21.82 -4.52
C LEU A 83 11.01 22.45 -5.69
N ALA A 84 9.71 22.18 -5.76
CA ALA A 84 8.83 23.01 -6.58
C ALA A 84 8.96 24.47 -6.09
N ALA A 85 8.79 25.45 -6.98
CA ALA A 85 9.00 26.86 -6.67
C ALA A 85 8.29 27.31 -5.37
N TYR A 86 7.07 26.81 -5.12
CA TYR A 86 6.34 27.07 -3.89
C TYR A 86 7.02 26.54 -2.62
N ALA A 87 7.63 25.35 -2.66
CA ALA A 87 8.32 24.78 -1.50
C ALA A 87 9.62 25.52 -1.16
N VAL A 88 10.30 26.09 -2.16
CA VAL A 88 11.44 27.00 -1.94
C VAL A 88 10.97 28.27 -1.21
N LEU A 89 9.86 28.85 -1.65
CA LEU A 89 9.31 30.06 -1.04
C LEU A 89 8.90 29.80 0.42
N VAL A 90 8.15 28.73 0.69
CA VAL A 90 7.76 28.37 2.06
C VAL A 90 8.97 28.06 2.95
N HIS A 91 9.99 27.37 2.44
CA HIS A 91 11.21 27.12 3.21
C HIS A 91 11.98 28.41 3.53
N ARG A 92 11.98 29.39 2.61
CA ARG A 92 12.57 30.70 2.85
C ARG A 92 11.80 31.47 3.90
N ASP A 93 10.47 31.47 3.82
CA ASP A 93 9.59 32.21 4.71
C ASP A 93 9.65 31.65 6.15
N LEU A 94 9.79 30.32 6.30
CA LEU A 94 10.01 29.67 7.59
C LEU A 94 11.40 29.97 8.18
N ALA A 95 12.44 30.06 7.34
CA ALA A 95 13.79 30.42 7.81
C ALA A 95 13.91 31.89 8.23
N SER A 96 13.09 32.78 7.64
CA SER A 96 12.92 34.14 8.15
C SER A 96 12.14 34.16 9.46
N GLY A 97 11.08 33.35 9.59
CA GLY A 97 10.31 33.26 10.84
C GLY A 97 11.08 32.66 12.00
N GLU A 98 12.07 31.78 11.76
CA GLU A 98 12.95 31.27 12.83
C GLU A 98 13.91 32.36 13.35
N ARG A 99 14.31 33.34 12.52
CA ARG A 99 15.05 34.52 12.99
C ARG A 99 14.16 35.52 13.73
N GLU A 100 12.91 35.67 13.30
CA GLU A 100 11.95 36.51 14.01
C GLU A 100 11.63 35.91 15.38
N VAL A 101 11.47 34.59 15.50
CA VAL A 101 11.25 33.94 16.80
C VAL A 101 12.49 33.99 17.70
N GLU A 102 13.72 33.87 17.17
CA GLU A 102 14.94 34.10 17.98
C GLU A 102 15.04 35.58 18.44
N ALA A 103 14.68 36.54 17.59
CA ALA A 103 14.65 37.95 17.95
C ALA A 103 13.55 38.27 18.97
N ASP A 104 12.36 37.67 18.83
CA ASP A 104 11.27 37.81 19.78
C ASP A 104 11.61 37.13 21.13
N GLU A 105 12.36 36.02 21.13
CA GLU A 105 12.84 35.35 22.36
C GLU A 105 13.96 36.16 23.05
N GLU A 106 14.79 36.90 22.31
CA GLU A 106 15.76 37.86 22.86
C GLU A 106 15.06 39.12 23.41
N GLU A 107 14.03 39.64 22.71
CA GLU A 107 13.22 40.77 23.18
C GLU A 107 12.38 40.39 24.42
N GLU A 108 11.72 39.22 24.43
CA GLU A 108 10.95 38.68 25.58
C GLU A 108 11.87 38.44 26.79
N ALA A 109 13.13 38.02 26.58
CA ALA A 109 14.11 37.90 27.65
C ALA A 109 14.58 39.25 28.20
N ASP A 110 14.78 40.26 27.34
CA ASP A 110 15.11 41.63 27.76
C ASP A 110 13.95 42.28 28.53
N TYR A 111 12.68 42.02 28.15
CA TYR A 111 11.50 42.47 28.90
C TYR A 111 11.29 41.71 30.22
N GLU A 112 11.56 40.39 30.27
CA GLU A 112 11.51 39.60 31.53
C GLU A 112 12.62 40.04 32.51
N GLU A 113 13.82 40.43 32.03
CA GLU A 113 14.91 40.96 32.86
C GLU A 113 14.60 42.38 33.41
N GLU A 114 13.90 43.22 32.63
CA GLU A 114 13.40 44.53 33.08
C GLU A 114 12.21 44.41 34.07
N GLU A 115 11.30 43.41 33.90
CA GLU A 115 10.23 43.13 34.88
C GLU A 115 10.76 42.52 36.19
N GLU A 116 11.78 41.66 36.15
CA GLU A 116 12.44 41.12 37.36
C GLU A 116 13.15 42.22 38.17
N GLU A 117 13.62 43.31 37.54
CA GLU A 117 14.15 44.48 38.23
C GLU A 117 13.06 45.42 38.78
N GLU A 118 11.83 45.40 38.23
CA GLU A 118 10.70 46.20 38.70
C GLU A 118 9.81 45.46 39.74
N GLU A 119 9.81 44.13 39.78
CA GLU A 119 9.11 43.30 40.78
C GLU A 119 9.94 43.03 42.05
N GLU A 120 10.51 44.06 42.67
CA GLU A 120 10.69 44.02 44.12
C GLU A 120 9.38 44.51 44.77
N VAL A 121 8.53 43.53 45.13
CA VAL A 121 7.30 43.60 45.97
C VAL A 121 5.96 43.76 45.23
N VAL A 122 5.35 42.64 44.80
CA VAL A 122 3.93 42.25 45.05
C VAL A 122 3.81 40.72 45.02
N ASP A 123 3.28 40.09 46.08
CA ASP A 123 2.81 38.70 46.03
C ASP A 123 1.53 38.64 45.16
N GLU A 124 1.65 38.29 43.89
CA GLU A 124 0.50 37.87 43.05
C GLU A 124 0.58 36.37 42.76
N GLU A 125 -0.53 35.67 43.03
CA GLU A 125 -0.68 34.24 42.80
C GLU A 125 -0.53 33.96 41.29
N VAL A 126 0.61 33.40 40.89
CA VAL A 126 0.86 32.89 39.54
C VAL A 126 -0.21 31.84 39.23
N ASP A 127 -1.12 32.18 38.32
CA ASP A 127 -2.22 31.31 37.87
C ASP A 127 -1.68 29.96 37.35
N ASP A 128 -1.93 28.87 38.09
CA ASP A 128 -1.61 27.48 37.71
C ASP A 128 -2.09 27.11 36.27
N ASP A 129 -3.08 27.84 35.76
CA ASP A 129 -3.68 27.65 34.44
C ASP A 129 -2.79 28.14 33.27
N GLU A 130 -2.02 29.23 33.44
CA GLU A 130 -1.13 29.73 32.39
C GLU A 130 0.08 28.80 32.18
N ASP A 131 0.64 28.30 33.28
CA ASP A 131 1.79 27.41 33.28
C ASP A 131 1.44 26.04 32.65
N LEU A 132 0.22 25.57 32.90
CA LEU A 132 -0.37 24.42 32.21
C LEU A 132 -0.55 24.66 30.71
N GLU A 133 -0.92 25.88 30.30
CA GLU A 133 -1.05 26.23 28.88
C GLU A 133 0.31 26.32 28.17
N ARG A 134 1.33 26.93 28.81
CA ARG A 134 2.73 27.00 28.32
C ARG A 134 3.30 25.58 28.13
N SER A 135 3.05 24.68 29.08
CA SER A 135 3.41 23.25 28.99
C SER A 135 2.72 22.52 27.82
N ARG A 136 1.43 22.80 27.57
CA ARG A 136 0.68 22.24 26.42
C ARG A 136 1.22 22.76 25.09
N ARG A 137 1.53 24.05 24.98
CA ARG A 137 2.13 24.67 23.78
C ARG A 137 3.52 24.05 23.49
N SER A 138 4.35 23.87 24.52
CA SER A 138 5.67 23.21 24.40
C SER A 138 5.56 21.77 23.90
N ARG A 139 4.63 20.97 24.44
CA ARG A 139 4.36 19.60 23.95
C ARG A 139 3.90 19.57 22.48
N ARG A 140 3.04 20.52 22.08
CA ARG A 140 2.62 20.67 20.67
C ARG A 140 3.80 21.04 19.76
N ARG A 141 4.68 21.95 20.18
CA ARG A 141 5.92 22.31 19.46
C ARG A 141 6.85 21.10 19.30
N ARG A 142 7.09 20.32 20.36
CA ARG A 142 7.88 19.07 20.31
C ARG A 142 7.30 18.03 19.34
N ARG A 143 5.98 17.81 19.37
CA ARG A 143 5.29 16.90 18.43
C ARG A 143 5.43 17.37 16.98
N ARG A 144 5.27 18.66 16.71
CA ARG A 144 5.47 19.25 15.36
C ARG A 144 6.92 19.08 14.88
N ARG A 145 7.91 19.34 15.75
CA ARG A 145 9.34 19.14 15.43
C ARG A 145 9.63 17.67 15.11
N GLN A 146 9.17 16.72 15.93
CA GLN A 146 9.31 15.28 15.64
C GLN A 146 8.62 14.85 14.35
N GLN A 147 7.41 15.35 14.08
CA GLN A 147 6.68 15.02 12.86
C GLN A 147 7.39 15.57 11.60
N ARG A 148 8.00 16.76 11.68
CA ARG A 148 8.84 17.31 10.60
C ARG A 148 10.09 16.46 10.40
N GLN A 149 10.77 16.06 11.47
CA GLN A 149 11.94 15.19 11.38
C GLN A 149 11.60 13.82 10.78
N GLN A 150 10.46 13.21 11.13
CA GLN A 150 10.00 11.97 10.52
C GLN A 150 9.72 12.13 9.02
N GLN A 151 9.07 13.21 8.60
CA GLN A 151 8.83 13.51 7.18
C GLN A 151 10.13 13.72 6.38
N GLN A 152 11.22 14.11 7.05
CA GLN A 152 12.52 14.32 6.44
C GLN A 152 13.41 13.07 6.44
N ARG A 153 13.01 11.93 7.02
CA ARG A 153 13.81 10.70 6.92
C ARG A 153 13.62 10.07 5.53
N ILE A 154 14.73 9.75 4.86
CA ILE A 154 14.68 8.86 3.69
C ILE A 154 14.57 7.45 4.27
N PRO A 155 13.55 6.67 3.91
CA PRO A 155 13.51 5.25 4.28
C PRO A 155 14.70 4.53 3.66
N CYS A 156 15.32 3.61 4.40
CA CYS A 156 16.34 2.76 3.80
C CYS A 156 15.68 1.75 2.84
N VAL A 157 16.50 1.09 2.01
CA VAL A 157 15.99 0.05 1.09
C VAL A 157 15.34 -1.09 1.87
N GLU A 158 15.87 -1.44 3.04
CA GLU A 158 15.30 -2.48 3.91
C GLU A 158 13.89 -2.13 4.41
N ASP A 159 13.63 -0.85 4.72
CA ASP A 159 12.30 -0.37 5.10
C ASP A 159 11.30 -0.52 3.94
N VAL A 160 11.76 -0.25 2.71
CA VAL A 160 10.97 -0.42 1.49
C VAL A 160 10.66 -1.90 1.28
N GLU A 161 11.66 -2.77 1.32
CA GLU A 161 11.50 -4.22 1.18
C GLU A 161 10.48 -4.77 2.19
N LYS A 162 10.65 -4.47 3.48
CA LYS A 162 9.73 -4.90 4.53
C LYS A 162 8.30 -4.40 4.30
N ARG A 163 8.14 -3.15 3.86
CA ARG A 163 6.82 -2.59 3.54
C ARG A 163 6.17 -3.35 2.39
N TYR A 164 6.90 -3.62 1.31
CA TYR A 164 6.35 -4.31 0.16
C TYR A 164 6.09 -5.80 0.43
N GLU A 165 6.85 -6.45 1.31
CA GLU A 165 6.53 -7.80 1.81
C GLU A 165 5.20 -7.84 2.59
N ASN A 166 4.95 -6.83 3.43
CA ASN A 166 3.64 -6.71 4.09
C ASN A 166 2.50 -6.48 3.09
N VAL A 167 2.74 -5.76 2.00
CA VAL A 167 1.73 -5.58 0.94
C VAL A 167 1.56 -6.89 0.15
N LYS A 168 2.64 -7.61 -0.17
CA LYS A 168 2.61 -8.91 -0.85
C LYS A 168 1.77 -9.92 -0.08
N THR A 169 2.04 -10.08 1.21
CA THR A 169 1.27 -10.99 2.08
C THR A 169 -0.23 -10.64 2.13
N ALA A 170 -0.57 -9.35 2.22
CA ALA A 170 -1.96 -8.90 2.18
C ALA A 170 -2.64 -9.17 0.82
N VAL A 171 -1.92 -8.96 -0.29
CA VAL A 171 -2.41 -9.26 -1.64
C VAL A 171 -2.66 -10.76 -1.79
N LEU A 172 -1.72 -11.60 -1.38
CA LEU A 172 -1.85 -13.06 -1.48
C LEU A 172 -3.04 -13.59 -0.68
N MET A 173 -3.20 -13.14 0.57
CA MET A 173 -4.36 -13.49 1.39
C MET A 173 -5.68 -13.10 0.71
N ARG A 174 -5.76 -11.90 0.12
CA ARG A 174 -6.95 -11.48 -0.63
C ARG A 174 -7.18 -12.37 -1.86
N GLN A 175 -6.14 -12.64 -2.64
CA GLN A 175 -6.23 -13.47 -3.85
C GLN A 175 -6.70 -14.90 -3.53
N GLN A 176 -6.24 -15.47 -2.41
CA GLN A 176 -6.72 -16.76 -1.89
C GLN A 176 -8.20 -16.71 -1.52
N GLN A 177 -8.64 -15.66 -0.83
CA GLN A 177 -10.06 -15.47 -0.49
C GLN A 177 -10.93 -15.29 -1.74
N GLU A 178 -10.48 -14.51 -2.73
CA GLU A 178 -11.17 -14.33 -4.02
C GLU A 178 -11.30 -15.66 -4.79
N ALA A 179 -10.22 -16.45 -4.84
CA ALA A 179 -10.22 -17.76 -5.49
C ALA A 179 -11.16 -18.75 -4.78
N ALA A 180 -11.14 -18.79 -3.44
CA ALA A 180 -12.01 -19.63 -2.65
C ALA A 180 -13.49 -19.23 -2.81
N ALA A 181 -13.79 -17.93 -2.76
CA ALA A 181 -15.14 -17.41 -2.96
C ALA A 181 -15.68 -17.75 -4.35
N LEU A 182 -14.88 -17.56 -5.41
CA LEU A 182 -15.26 -17.93 -6.77
C LEU A 182 -15.52 -19.43 -6.88
N SER A 183 -14.61 -20.27 -6.34
CA SER A 183 -14.75 -21.74 -6.35
C SER A 183 -16.04 -22.19 -5.65
N ALA A 184 -16.36 -21.59 -4.49
CA ALA A 184 -17.59 -21.91 -3.76
C ALA A 184 -18.86 -21.61 -4.58
N VAL A 185 -18.93 -20.42 -5.20
CA VAL A 185 -20.07 -20.04 -6.06
C VAL A 185 -20.18 -20.99 -7.25
N GLN A 186 -19.06 -21.29 -7.91
CA GLN A 186 -19.04 -22.15 -9.08
C GLN A 186 -19.43 -23.59 -8.76
N ARG A 187 -19.03 -24.12 -7.60
CA ARG A 187 -19.44 -25.46 -7.14
C ARG A 187 -20.93 -25.52 -6.85
N LEU A 188 -21.48 -24.49 -6.20
CA LEU A 188 -22.93 -24.42 -5.95
C LEU A 188 -23.73 -24.32 -7.26
N GLU A 189 -23.30 -23.47 -8.18
CA GLU A 189 -23.94 -23.35 -9.50
C GLU A 189 -23.85 -24.65 -10.30
N TRP A 190 -22.72 -25.34 -10.21
CA TRP A 190 -22.51 -26.64 -10.84
C TRP A 190 -23.50 -27.69 -10.31
N LEU A 191 -23.68 -27.76 -8.99
CA LEU A 191 -24.63 -28.69 -8.37
C LEU A 191 -26.05 -28.46 -8.88
N VAL A 192 -26.50 -27.20 -8.87
CA VAL A 192 -27.84 -26.84 -9.36
C VAL A 192 -28.00 -27.26 -10.82
N ARG A 193 -27.01 -26.96 -11.68
CA ARG A 193 -27.11 -27.27 -13.10
C ARG A 193 -26.99 -28.78 -13.40
N ALA A 194 -26.25 -29.53 -12.60
CA ALA A 194 -26.15 -30.98 -12.73
C ALA A 194 -27.46 -31.66 -12.33
N ASP A 195 -28.10 -31.21 -11.24
CA ASP A 195 -29.39 -31.72 -10.79
C ASP A 195 -30.49 -31.48 -11.84
N GLU A 196 -30.50 -30.30 -12.48
CA GLU A 196 -31.41 -29.99 -13.60
C GLU A 196 -31.19 -30.90 -14.82
N ALA A 197 -29.96 -31.35 -15.07
CA ALA A 197 -29.62 -32.15 -16.23
C ALA A 197 -29.85 -33.66 -16.04
N ASP A 198 -29.62 -34.19 -14.83
CA ASP A 198 -29.69 -35.64 -14.54
C ASP A 198 -31.05 -36.07 -13.92
N GLY A 199 -31.91 -35.12 -13.53
CA GLY A 199 -33.29 -35.40 -13.12
C GLY A 199 -33.45 -36.20 -11.81
N ALA A 200 -32.39 -36.36 -11.00
CA ALA A 200 -32.42 -37.09 -9.74
C ALA A 200 -31.56 -36.39 -8.66
N ALA A 201 -32.13 -36.18 -7.46
CA ALA A 201 -31.40 -35.73 -6.27
C ALA A 201 -31.17 -36.92 -5.31
N PRO A 202 -30.06 -36.92 -4.55
CA PRO A 202 -30.08 -36.14 -3.31
C PRO A 202 -28.89 -35.20 -3.15
N ARG A 203 -29.15 -34.14 -2.37
CA ARG A 203 -28.26 -33.06 -1.91
C ARG A 203 -26.79 -33.48 -1.82
N ARG A 204 -26.00 -32.97 -2.77
CA ARG A 204 -24.54 -33.02 -2.74
C ARG A 204 -24.03 -31.78 -2.02
N HIS A 205 -23.03 -31.93 -1.18
CA HIS A 205 -22.35 -30.78 -0.60
C HIS A 205 -21.42 -30.18 -1.67
N ALA A 206 -21.16 -28.87 -1.60
CA ALA A 206 -20.25 -28.21 -2.54
C ALA A 206 -18.85 -28.85 -2.52
N GLU A 207 -18.46 -29.42 -1.38
CA GLU A 207 -17.21 -30.14 -1.12
C GLU A 207 -17.10 -31.46 -1.91
N ASP A 208 -18.23 -32.06 -2.30
CA ASP A 208 -18.27 -33.33 -3.04
C ASP A 208 -18.06 -33.14 -4.55
N VAL A 209 -18.08 -31.88 -5.03
CA VAL A 209 -17.86 -31.56 -6.45
C VAL A 209 -16.38 -31.79 -6.78
N SER A 210 -16.10 -32.64 -7.76
CA SER A 210 -14.71 -32.89 -8.18
C SER A 210 -14.06 -31.64 -8.80
N ASP A 211 -12.82 -31.37 -8.42
CA ASP A 211 -11.95 -30.35 -9.00
C ASP A 211 -11.75 -30.51 -10.51
N PHE A 212 -11.98 -31.71 -11.05
CA PHE A 212 -11.96 -31.96 -12.48
C PHE A 212 -13.04 -31.15 -13.23
N TYR A 213 -14.20 -30.94 -12.61
CA TYR A 213 -15.32 -30.20 -13.21
C TYR A 213 -15.33 -28.73 -12.80
N VAL A 214 -14.95 -28.42 -11.56
CA VAL A 214 -14.83 -27.06 -11.06
C VAL A 214 -13.45 -26.85 -10.44
N PRO A 215 -12.41 -26.60 -11.26
CA PRO A 215 -11.06 -26.37 -10.75
C PRO A 215 -10.99 -25.08 -9.94
N THR A 216 -10.34 -25.12 -8.79
CA THR A 216 -10.02 -23.91 -8.03
C THR A 216 -8.87 -23.15 -8.73
N VAL A 217 -8.90 -21.82 -8.69
CA VAL A 217 -7.79 -21.01 -9.19
C VAL A 217 -6.62 -21.14 -8.20
N ASP A 218 -5.48 -21.62 -8.71
CA ASP A 218 -4.26 -21.69 -7.92
C ASP A 218 -3.63 -20.29 -7.74
N VAL A 219 -3.26 -19.99 -6.50
CA VAL A 219 -2.64 -18.71 -6.11
C VAL A 219 -1.21 -19.03 -5.68
N SER A 220 -0.28 -19.03 -6.64
CA SER A 220 1.15 -19.23 -6.35
C SER A 220 1.72 -18.03 -5.60
N ASP A 221 2.50 -18.29 -4.56
CA ASP A 221 3.21 -17.30 -3.75
C ASP A 221 4.63 -17.00 -4.30
N ASP A 222 5.03 -17.71 -5.35
CA ASP A 222 6.40 -17.76 -5.91
C ASP A 222 6.66 -16.61 -6.89
N PHE A 223 6.52 -15.36 -6.42
CA PHE A 223 7.02 -14.21 -7.17
C PHE A 223 7.90 -13.32 -6.30
N ASP A 224 9.07 -13.00 -6.82
CA ASP A 224 10.04 -12.16 -6.13
C ASP A 224 9.77 -10.68 -6.41
N LEU A 225 9.80 -9.86 -5.35
CA LEU A 225 9.60 -8.42 -5.45
C LEU A 225 10.82 -7.68 -6.00
N LEU A 226 12.00 -8.31 -5.95
CA LEU A 226 13.25 -7.77 -6.45
C LEU A 226 14.00 -8.87 -7.21
N PRO A 227 14.58 -8.57 -8.39
CA PRO A 227 15.52 -9.48 -9.02
C PRO A 227 16.78 -9.58 -8.16
N CYS A 228 17.14 -10.80 -7.75
CA CYS A 228 18.41 -11.12 -7.11
C CYS A 228 19.61 -10.70 -7.98
#